data_AF-A0A8S3KCA9-F1
#
_entry.id   AF-A0A8S3KCA9-F1
#
_cell.length_a   1.000
_cell.length_b   1.000
_cell.length_c   1.000
_cell.angle_alpha   90.00
_cell.angle_beta   90.00
_cell.angle_gamma   90.00
#
_symmetry.space_group_name_H-M   'P 1'
#
loop_
_entity.id
_entity.type
_entity.pdbx_description
1 polymer ?
#
loop_
_entity_poly.entity_id
_entity_poly.type
_entity_poly.pdbx_seq_one_letter_code
_entity_poly.pdbx_strand_id
1 'polypeptide(L)'
;GSIQFCNVEQLAIQHYRTQEDYPYGIHSEGAIIRTLVGLLFLDLIYTLPTPDLLIDIFQTEPLDFQTDDFYKSRQSQIDERISQLNSEE
;
A
#
# COMPACT_ATOMS: atom_id res chain seq x y z
N GLY A 1 3.24 -38.54 -12.74
CA GLY A 1 3.27 -37.23 -12.07
C GLY A 1 1.94 -37.01 -11.41
N SER A 2 1.91 -36.48 -10.18
CA SER A 2 0.68 -36.08 -9.50
C SER A 2 0.07 -34.86 -10.19
N ILE A 3 -1.23 -34.88 -10.45
CA ILE A 3 -1.96 -33.71 -10.94
C ILE A 3 -2.08 -32.71 -9.78
N GLN A 4 -1.62 -31.48 -9.98
CA GLN A 4 -1.79 -30.38 -9.03
C GLN A 4 -2.74 -29.35 -9.65
N PHE A 5 -3.82 -29.03 -8.93
CA PHE A 5 -4.71 -27.94 -9.29
C PHE A 5 -4.13 -26.62 -8.79
N CYS A 6 -4.17 -25.59 -9.63
CA CYS A 6 -3.75 -24.23 -9.30
C CYS A 6 -4.61 -23.22 -10.09
N ASN A 7 -4.65 -21.97 -9.61
CA ASN A 7 -5.24 -20.86 -10.39
C ASN A 7 -4.23 -20.31 -11.41
N VAL A 8 -4.69 -19.39 -12.26
CA VAL A 8 -3.88 -18.84 -13.35
C VAL A 8 -2.70 -18.01 -12.83
N GLU A 9 -2.85 -17.36 -11.67
CA GLU A 9 -1.83 -16.53 -11.05
C GLU A 9 -0.70 -17.38 -10.45
N GLN A 10 -1.04 -18.51 -9.82
CA GLN A 10 -0.07 -19.49 -9.34
C GLN A 10 0.72 -20.11 -10.50
N LEU A 11 0.04 -20.41 -11.61
CA LEU A 11 0.70 -20.89 -12.83
C LEU A 11 1.67 -19.83 -13.39
N ALA A 12 1.25 -18.57 -13.45
CA ALA A 12 2.10 -17.46 -13.90
C ALA A 12 3.32 -17.27 -12.98
N ILE A 13 3.14 -17.27 -11.65
CA ILE A 13 4.25 -17.18 -10.69
C ILE A 13 5.24 -18.34 -10.89
N GLN A 14 4.75 -19.56 -11.11
CA GLN A 14 5.61 -20.71 -11.36
C GLN A 14 6.41 -20.57 -12.66
N HIS A 15 5.79 -20.01 -13.71
CA HIS A 15 6.50 -19.69 -14.95
C HIS A 15 7.65 -18.71 -14.69
N TYR A 16 7.37 -17.57 -14.04
CA TYR A 16 8.41 -16.57 -13.72
C TYR A 16 9.54 -17.13 -12.86
N ARG A 17 9.23 -18.00 -11.89
CA ARG A 17 10.22 -18.64 -11.02
C ARG A 17 11.12 -19.64 -11.73
N THR A 18 10.58 -20.39 -12.67
CA THR A 18 11.29 -21.53 -13.27
C THR A 18 11.88 -21.22 -14.64
N GLN A 19 11.37 -20.22 -15.34
CA GLN A 19 11.77 -19.88 -16.71
C GLN A 19 12.43 -18.51 -16.83
N GLU A 20 12.13 -17.56 -15.94
CA GLU A 20 12.50 -16.14 -16.11
C GLU A 20 13.42 -15.61 -14.97
N ASP A 21 14.04 -16.49 -14.18
CA ASP A 21 14.97 -16.16 -13.08
C ASP A 21 14.42 -15.16 -12.04
N TYR A 22 13.11 -15.18 -11.79
CA TYR A 22 12.46 -14.44 -10.70
C TYR A 22 12.08 -15.38 -9.56
N PRO A 23 13.01 -15.72 -8.63
CA PRO A 23 12.77 -16.72 -7.58
C PRO A 23 11.68 -16.32 -6.58
N TYR A 24 11.36 -15.02 -6.48
CA TYR A 24 10.37 -14.46 -5.56
C TYR A 24 9.23 -13.78 -6.32
N GLY A 25 8.00 -13.97 -5.85
CA GLY A 25 6.81 -13.38 -6.45
C GLY A 25 5.55 -13.70 -5.65
N ILE A 26 4.65 -12.72 -5.56
CA ILE A 26 3.39 -12.78 -4.81
C ILE A 26 2.29 -12.15 -5.67
N HIS A 27 1.16 -12.83 -5.81
CA HIS A 27 -0.06 -12.24 -6.34
C HIS A 27 -0.80 -11.52 -5.22
N SER A 28 -1.04 -10.22 -5.36
CA SER A 28 -1.61 -9.40 -4.28
C SER A 28 -2.64 -8.35 -4.70
N GLU A 29 -2.90 -8.19 -6.00
CA GLU A 29 -3.93 -7.25 -6.52
C GLU A 29 -3.79 -5.82 -5.94
N GLY A 30 -2.54 -5.38 -5.77
CA GLY A 30 -2.19 -4.08 -5.21
C GLY A 30 -2.12 -4.01 -3.69
N ALA A 31 -2.41 -5.09 -2.95
CA ALA A 31 -2.31 -5.09 -1.48
C ALA A 31 -0.88 -4.82 -1.00
N ILE A 32 0.14 -5.26 -1.74
CA ILE A 32 1.55 -4.92 -1.42
C ILE A 32 1.75 -3.40 -1.48
N ILE A 33 1.32 -2.74 -2.56
CA ILE A 33 1.48 -1.29 -2.71
C ILE A 33 0.69 -0.54 -1.65
N ARG A 34 -0.57 -0.92 -1.39
CA ARG A 34 -1.38 -0.32 -0.32
C ARG A 34 -0.74 -0.48 1.06
N THR A 35 -0.15 -1.65 1.33
CA THR A 35 0.56 -1.90 2.59
C THR A 35 1.80 -1.04 2.71
N LEU A 36 2.61 -0.93 1.65
CA LEU A 36 3.79 -0.06 1.64
C LEU A 36 3.42 1.41 1.86
N VAL A 37 2.38 1.91 1.19
CA VAL A 37 1.87 3.27 1.43
C VAL A 37 1.42 3.43 2.88
N GLY A 38 0.63 2.48 3.40
CA GLY A 38 0.19 2.50 4.80
C GLY A 38 1.34 2.53 5.80
N LEU A 39 2.42 1.79 5.55
CA LEU A 39 3.61 1.76 6.40
C LEU A 39 4.45 3.04 6.29
N LEU A 40 4.69 3.52 5.06
CA LEU A 40 5.56 4.67 4.79
C LEU A 40 4.90 6.01 5.14
N PHE A 41 3.57 6.06 5.23
CA PHE A 41 2.81 7.28 5.48
C PHE A 41 1.93 7.17 6.75
N LEU A 42 2.14 6.17 7.60
CA LEU A 42 1.27 5.90 8.76
C LEU A 42 1.07 7.13 9.65
N ASP A 43 2.14 7.86 9.92
CA ASP A 43 2.14 9.08 10.72
C ASP A 43 1.33 10.21 10.06
N LEU A 44 1.40 10.32 8.73
CA LEU A 44 0.64 11.30 7.96
C LEU A 44 -0.85 10.92 7.86
N ILE A 45 -1.14 9.62 7.70
CA ILE A 45 -2.52 9.09 7.73
C ILE A 45 -3.20 9.51 9.04
N TYR A 46 -2.52 9.35 10.17
CA TYR A 46 -3.07 9.67 11.49
C TYR A 46 -2.74 11.08 12.00
N THR A 47 -2.12 11.93 11.18
CA THR A 47 -2.06 13.37 11.44
C THR A 47 -3.47 13.94 11.22
N LEU A 48 -4.02 14.68 12.19
CA LEU A 48 -5.40 15.19 12.14
C LEU A 48 -5.40 16.72 11.97
N PRO A 49 -5.59 17.25 10.75
CA PRO A 49 -5.73 18.68 10.50
C PRO A 49 -6.93 19.30 11.24
N THR A 50 -7.96 18.52 11.50
CA THR A 50 -9.14 18.90 12.29
C THR A 50 -9.52 17.80 13.28
N PRO A 51 -10.14 18.12 14.43
CA PRO A 51 -10.47 17.13 15.46
C PRO A 51 -11.57 16.14 15.04
N ASP A 52 -12.37 16.46 14.02
CA ASP A 52 -13.55 15.69 13.64
C ASP A 52 -13.24 14.48 12.73
N LEU A 53 -11.97 14.20 12.46
CA LEU A 53 -11.54 13.13 11.55
C LEU A 53 -11.47 11.74 12.22
N LEU A 54 -11.36 11.69 13.55
CA LEU A 54 -11.44 10.46 14.36
C LEU A 54 -12.42 10.71 15.51
N ILE A 55 -13.63 10.17 15.37
CA ILE A 55 -14.75 10.31 16.29
C ILE A 55 -14.75 9.19 17.33
N ASP A 56 -14.31 7.98 16.94
CA ASP A 56 -14.38 6.79 17.79
C ASP A 56 -13.06 5.98 17.79
N ILE A 57 -12.82 5.26 18.89
CA ILE A 57 -11.59 4.50 19.13
C ILE A 57 -11.45 3.24 18.27
N PHE A 58 -12.53 2.79 17.61
CA PHE A 58 -12.52 1.60 16.75
C PHE A 58 -12.31 1.94 15.27
N GLN A 59 -12.13 3.22 14.91
CA GLN A 59 -11.83 3.61 13.54
C GLN A 59 -10.46 3.08 13.09
N THR A 60 -10.44 2.44 11.93
CA THR A 60 -9.22 1.94 11.28
C THR A 60 -8.58 2.97 10.34
N GLU A 61 -9.24 4.10 10.12
CA GLU A 61 -8.80 5.20 9.27
C GLU A 61 -9.55 6.50 9.61
N PRO A 62 -8.94 7.67 9.32
CA PRO A 62 -9.62 8.96 9.38
C PRO A 62 -10.82 9.03 8.42
N LEU A 63 -11.84 9.81 8.77
CA LEU A 63 -13.04 9.96 7.95
C LEU A 63 -12.78 10.57 6.57
N ASP A 64 -11.71 11.34 6.41
CA ASP A 64 -11.33 11.93 5.13
C ASP A 64 -10.47 11.01 4.24
N PHE A 65 -9.97 9.87 4.75
CA PHE A 65 -8.92 9.06 4.10
C PHE A 65 -9.25 8.60 2.68
N GLN A 66 -10.52 8.30 2.40
CA GLN A 66 -10.99 7.86 1.07
C GLN A 66 -11.61 9.01 0.25
N THR A 67 -11.20 10.25 0.52
CA THR A 67 -11.71 11.44 -0.17
C THR A 67 -10.56 12.30 -0.70
N ASP A 68 -10.85 13.19 -1.64
CA ASP A 68 -9.87 14.15 -2.15
C ASP A 68 -9.31 15.07 -1.04
N ASP A 69 -10.05 15.25 0.05
CA ASP A 69 -9.68 16.16 1.13
C ASP A 69 -8.53 15.63 2.00
N PHE A 70 -8.32 14.31 2.04
CA PHE A 70 -7.17 13.71 2.74
C PHE A 70 -5.84 14.24 2.21
N TYR A 71 -5.66 14.19 0.89
CA TYR A 71 -4.44 14.69 0.26
C TYR A 71 -4.38 16.21 0.34
N LYS A 72 -5.47 16.93 0.03
CA LYS A 72 -5.48 18.41 0.06
C LYS A 72 -5.09 18.97 1.43
N SER A 73 -5.57 18.36 2.51
CA SER A 73 -5.28 18.82 3.88
C SER A 73 -3.89 18.45 4.38
N ARG A 74 -3.17 17.55 3.68
CA ARG A 74 -1.83 17.06 4.04
C ARG A 74 -0.80 17.21 2.92
N GLN A 75 -1.12 17.96 1.88
CA GLN A 75 -0.38 17.97 0.62
C GLN A 75 1.10 18.26 0.83
N SER A 76 1.43 19.33 1.56
CA SER A 76 2.81 19.73 1.80
C SER A 76 3.62 18.62 2.49
N GLN A 77 3.05 17.93 3.48
CA GLN A 77 3.77 16.87 4.20
C GLN A 77 3.92 15.61 3.37
N ILE A 78 2.87 15.25 2.59
CA ILE A 78 2.91 14.10 1.70
C ILE A 78 3.94 14.32 0.59
N ASP A 79 3.94 15.49 -0.05
CA ASP A 79 4.87 15.83 -1.13
C ASP A 79 6.32 15.91 -0.63
N GLU A 80 6.53 16.39 0.60
CA GLU A 80 7.83 16.36 1.27
C GLU A 80 8.30 14.92 1.53
N ARG A 81 7.44 14.06 2.08
CA ARG A 81 7.75 12.63 2.32
C ARG A 81 8.08 11.90 1.01
N ILE A 82 7.35 12.15 -0.06
CA ILE A 82 7.63 11.59 -1.40
C ILE A 82 9.01 12.06 -1.88
N SER A 83 9.32 13.35 -1.70
CA SER A 83 10.62 13.91 -2.09
C SER A 83 11.77 13.27 -1.30
N GLN A 84 11.59 13.03 0.01
CA GLN A 84 12.55 12.33 0.86
C GLN A 84 12.79 10.90 0.36
N LEU A 85 11.73 10.12 0.14
CA LEU A 85 11.81 8.75 -0.36
C LEU A 85 12.49 8.64 -1.73
N ASN A 86 12.35 9.65 -2.58
CA ASN A 86 13.03 9.70 -3.88
C ASN A 86 14.51 10.11 -3.78
N SER A 87 14.92 10.70 -2.66
CA SER A 87 16.30 11.18 -2.42
C SER A 87 17.16 10.22 -1.61
N GLU A 88 16.55 9.21 -1.00
CA GLU A 88 17.25 8.11 -0.34
C GLU A 88 17.77 7.15 -1.43
N GLU A 89 19.07 7.22 -1.73
CA GLU A 89 19.82 6.19 -2.49
C GLU A 89 20.10 4.94 -1.65
#